data_AF-A0A0C2J1H4-F1
#
_entry.id   AF-A0A0C2J1H4-F1
#
_cell.length_a   1.000
_cell.length_b   1.000
_cell.length_c   1.000
_cell.angle_alpha   90.00
_cell.angle_beta   90.00
_cell.angle_gamma   90.00
#
_symmetry.space_group_name_H-M   'P 1'
#
loop_
_entity.id
_entity.type
_entity.pdbx_description
1 polymer ?
#
loop_
_entity_poly.entity_id
_entity_poly.type
_entity_poly.pdbx_seq_one_letter_code
_entity_poly.pdbx_strand_id
1 'polypeptide(L)'
;MRNAIKLATSSQVPRRWIWLSHTVWTHDGQCFPVGAPPIVREYPRRQASYETESPVALSAWGPTQMAPLGSIVHARSGNKNSDCNIGFWARDKDEWDWLRSFLTVKEVRNLLDKECNGGAVDRFEIQGVRAVHFLLRDHLDRGVNSPSSYDVLGKLVAEYLRCKPVAIPSKFLEKGTI
;
A
#
# COMPACT_ATOMS: atom_id res chain seq x y z
N MET A 1 10.40 16.74 -21.60
CA MET A 1 11.61 15.88 -21.62
C MET A 1 11.95 15.49 -20.19
N ARG A 2 12.15 14.20 -19.92
CA ARG A 2 12.30 13.66 -18.56
C ARG A 2 13.72 13.90 -18.05
N ASN A 3 13.91 14.78 -17.07
CA ASN A 3 15.19 14.92 -16.37
C ASN A 3 15.36 13.76 -15.40
N ALA A 4 16.22 12.80 -15.75
CA ALA A 4 16.68 11.76 -14.84
C ALA A 4 17.85 12.30 -14.01
N ILE A 5 17.72 12.26 -12.69
CA ILE A 5 18.84 12.45 -11.77
C ILE A 5 19.72 11.20 -11.91
N LYS A 6 20.88 11.33 -12.56
CA LYS A 6 21.93 10.31 -12.55
C LYS A 6 22.78 10.52 -11.30
N LEU A 7 22.82 9.54 -10.41
CA LEU A 7 23.81 9.47 -9.35
C LEU A 7 25.12 8.97 -9.99
N ALA A 8 26.08 9.88 -10.14
CA ALA A 8 27.39 9.54 -10.67
C ALA A 8 28.34 9.11 -9.54
N THR A 9 29.12 8.06 -9.78
CA THR A 9 30.23 7.66 -8.93
C THR A 9 31.39 8.65 -9.05
N SER A 10 32.18 8.74 -7.98
CA SER A 10 33.04 9.88 -7.62
C SER A 10 34.13 10.29 -8.63
N SER A 11 34.43 9.51 -9.67
CA SER A 11 35.59 9.77 -10.54
C SER A 11 35.29 10.49 -11.86
N GLN A 12 34.03 10.80 -12.19
CA GLN A 12 33.69 11.42 -13.48
C GLN A 12 32.54 12.44 -13.39
N VAL A 13 32.74 13.61 -12.75
CA VAL A 13 31.75 14.71 -12.86
C VAL A 13 32.42 16.11 -12.87
N PRO A 14 32.04 17.04 -13.80
CA PRO A 14 32.62 18.39 -13.89
C PRO A 14 32.33 19.31 -12.69
N ARG A 15 33.24 20.26 -12.46
CA ARG A 15 33.37 21.17 -11.30
C ARG A 15 32.28 22.26 -11.14
N ARG A 16 30.99 21.94 -11.19
CA ARG A 16 29.95 22.90 -10.76
C ARG A 16 28.70 22.23 -10.20
N TRP A 17 28.87 21.49 -9.09
CA TRP A 17 27.77 21.02 -8.26
C TRP A 17 27.88 21.67 -6.87
N ILE A 18 26.76 22.17 -6.36
CA ILE A 18 26.65 22.69 -5.00
C ILE A 18 26.64 21.48 -4.07
N TRP A 19 27.62 21.38 -3.18
CA TRP A 19 27.64 20.35 -2.14
C TRP A 19 26.58 20.68 -1.09
N LEU A 20 25.55 19.84 -0.95
CA LEU A 20 24.60 19.92 0.14
C LEU A 20 25.19 19.17 1.34
N SER A 21 25.66 19.91 2.35
CA SER A 21 26.06 19.33 3.64
C SER A 21 24.82 18.93 4.43
N HIS A 22 24.64 17.63 4.69
CA HIS A 22 23.59 17.14 5.58
C HIS A 22 24.18 17.02 6.99
N THR A 23 23.53 17.64 7.98
CA THR A 23 23.96 17.62 9.38
C THR A 23 22.78 17.30 10.29
N VAL A 24 22.99 16.48 11.32
CA VAL A 24 22.02 16.24 12.38
C VAL A 24 22.38 17.10 13.58
N TRP A 25 21.39 17.85 14.06
CA TRP A 25 21.45 18.58 15.33
C TRP A 25 20.73 17.78 16.40
N THR A 26 21.41 17.61 17.52
CA THR A 26 20.88 16.93 18.70
C THR A 26 20.26 17.94 19.67
N HIS A 27 19.41 17.45 20.58
CA HIS A 27 18.68 18.29 21.54
C HIS A 27 19.60 19.10 22.49
N ASP A 28 20.83 18.65 22.68
CA ASP A 28 21.89 19.23 23.50
C ASP A 28 22.84 20.12 22.68
N GLY A 29 22.49 20.41 21.42
CA GLY A 29 23.20 21.38 20.58
C GLY A 29 24.42 20.82 19.85
N GLN A 30 24.70 19.52 19.93
CA GLN A 30 25.77 18.91 19.14
C GLN A 30 25.35 18.73 17.68
N CYS A 31 26.31 18.94 16.76
CA CYS A 31 26.11 18.85 15.32
C CYS A 31 27.01 17.77 14.72
N PHE A 32 26.43 16.83 14.00
CA PHE A 32 27.14 15.71 13.38
C PHE A 32 26.94 15.71 11.86
N PRO A 33 28.00 15.53 11.05
CA PRO A 33 27.84 15.36 9.62
C PRO A 33 27.19 14.01 9.31
N VAL A 34 26.18 14.02 8.44
CA VAL A 34 25.56 12.82 7.90
C VAL A 34 26.04 12.64 6.47
N GLY A 35 26.94 11.68 6.28
CA GLY A 35 27.42 11.28 4.95
C GLY A 35 26.32 10.61 4.13
N ALA A 36 26.56 10.49 2.82
CA ALA A 36 25.73 9.63 1.98
C ALA A 36 25.75 8.18 2.52
N PRO A 37 24.64 7.43 2.40
CA PRO A 37 24.61 6.04 2.86
C PRO A 37 25.69 5.22 2.14
N PRO A 38 26.49 4.41 2.87
CA PRO A 38 27.62 3.68 2.29
C PRO A 38 27.18 2.56 1.34
N ILE A 39 25.93 2.10 1.47
CA ILE A 39 25.33 1.07 0.65
C ILE A 39 24.11 1.67 -0.04
N VAL A 40 24.15 1.68 -1.37
CA VAL A 40 23.03 2.13 -2.22
C VAL A 40 22.60 1.00 -3.14
N ARG A 41 21.31 0.92 -3.39
CA ARG A 41 20.72 -0.01 -4.36
C ARG A 41 19.79 0.76 -5.27
N GLU A 42 19.91 0.54 -6.58
CA GLU A 42 18.92 1.03 -7.52
C GLU A 42 17.70 0.11 -7.50
N TYR A 43 16.53 0.73 -7.32
CA TYR A 43 15.25 0.06 -7.41
C TYR A 43 14.52 0.50 -8.68
N PRO A 44 13.73 -0.39 -9.29
CA PRO A 44 12.90 0.01 -10.42
C PRO A 44 11.95 1.13 -9.98
N ARG A 45 11.72 2.10 -10.87
CA ARG A 45 10.84 3.24 -10.57
C ARG A 45 9.39 2.84 -10.31
N ARG A 46 8.98 1.67 -10.81
CA ARG A 46 7.65 1.11 -10.59
C ARG A 46 7.81 -0.24 -9.90
N GLN A 47 7.09 -0.40 -8.80
CA GLN A 47 6.87 -1.70 -8.18
C GLN A 47 6.07 -2.57 -9.15
N ALA A 48 6.44 -3.85 -9.29
CA ALA A 48 5.67 -4.79 -10.09
C ALA A 48 4.34 -5.10 -9.40
N SER A 49 3.26 -5.11 -10.18
CA SER A 49 1.95 -5.58 -9.74
C SER A 49 1.84 -7.08 -9.96
N TYR A 50 1.38 -7.83 -8.96
CA TYR A 50 1.19 -9.27 -9.03
C TYR A 50 0.07 -9.76 -8.11
N GLU A 51 -0.59 -10.84 -8.54
CA GLU A 51 -1.46 -11.64 -7.68
C GLU A 51 -0.64 -12.60 -6.82
N THR A 52 -1.24 -13.16 -5.78
CA THR A 52 -0.57 -14.13 -4.90
C THR A 52 0.03 -15.29 -5.72
N GLU A 53 1.30 -15.61 -5.47
CA GLU A 53 2.00 -16.70 -6.18
C GLU A 53 1.47 -18.08 -5.80
N SER A 54 0.83 -18.20 -4.64
CA SER A 54 0.31 -19.47 -4.13
C SER A 54 -1.08 -19.26 -3.52
N PRO A 55 -2.11 -19.04 -4.36
CA PRO A 55 -3.48 -18.88 -3.89
C PRO A 55 -4.00 -20.18 -3.28
N VAL A 56 -4.70 -20.06 -2.15
CA VAL A 56 -5.46 -21.16 -1.55
C VAL A 56 -6.92 -21.01 -1.95
N ALA A 57 -7.56 -22.09 -2.42
CA ALA A 57 -8.97 -22.08 -2.76
C ALA A 57 -9.81 -21.59 -1.58
N LEU A 58 -10.72 -20.64 -1.80
CA LEU A 58 -11.52 -20.04 -0.72
C LEU A 58 -12.41 -21.07 0.00
N SER A 59 -12.80 -22.15 -0.68
CA SER A 59 -13.54 -23.27 -0.10
C SER A 59 -12.73 -24.12 0.89
N ALA A 60 -11.39 -24.06 0.85
CA ALA A 60 -10.52 -24.84 1.76
C ALA A 60 -10.57 -24.34 3.21
N TRP A 61 -11.16 -23.16 3.46
CA TRP A 61 -11.21 -22.54 4.77
C TRP A 61 -12.41 -22.96 5.62
N GLY A 62 -13.32 -23.78 5.07
CA GLY A 62 -14.50 -24.29 5.76
C GLY A 62 -15.75 -23.40 5.56
N PRO A 63 -16.77 -23.53 6.43
CA PRO A 63 -17.98 -22.73 6.33
C PRO A 63 -17.68 -21.24 6.53
N THR A 64 -18.47 -20.39 5.86
CA THR A 64 -18.34 -18.94 5.91
C THR A 64 -19.59 -18.29 6.50
N GLN A 65 -19.42 -17.09 7.04
CA GLN A 65 -20.49 -16.19 7.47
C GLN A 65 -20.30 -14.84 6.81
N MET A 66 -21.41 -14.19 6.47
CA MET A 66 -21.38 -12.82 5.95
C MET A 66 -21.09 -11.86 7.10
N ALA A 67 -19.97 -11.14 7.02
CA ALA A 67 -19.59 -10.12 7.98
C ALA A 67 -18.77 -9.02 7.28
N PRO A 68 -18.68 -7.80 7.84
CA PRO A 68 -17.79 -6.77 7.31
C PRO A 68 -16.35 -7.28 7.20
N LEU A 69 -15.67 -7.06 6.08
CA LEU A 69 -14.25 -7.40 5.90
C LEU A 69 -13.39 -6.92 7.08
N GLY A 70 -13.71 -5.73 7.58
CA GLY A 70 -13.07 -5.08 8.71
C GLY A 70 -13.18 -5.81 10.03
N SER A 71 -14.05 -6.84 10.16
CA SER A 71 -14.23 -7.62 11.38
C SER A 71 -12.99 -8.41 11.76
N ILE A 72 -12.15 -8.79 10.80
CA ILE A 72 -10.90 -9.53 11.02
C ILE A 72 -9.69 -8.92 10.31
N VAL A 73 -9.91 -7.97 9.38
CA VAL A 73 -8.86 -7.32 8.60
C VAL A 73 -8.71 -5.87 9.02
N HIS A 74 -7.50 -5.52 9.45
CA HIS A 74 -7.14 -4.12 9.66
C HIS A 74 -6.75 -3.49 8.32
N ALA A 75 -7.02 -2.20 8.16
CA ALA A 75 -6.60 -1.47 6.96
C ALA A 75 -6.35 0.01 7.24
N ARG A 76 -5.50 0.63 6.41
CA ARG A 76 -5.31 2.08 6.33
C ARG A 76 -5.09 2.47 4.88
N SER A 77 -5.53 3.68 4.55
CA SER A 77 -5.35 4.26 3.23
C SER A 77 -4.83 5.69 3.32
N GLY A 78 -4.30 6.17 2.20
CA GLY A 78 -3.85 7.56 2.07
C GLY A 78 -3.41 7.90 0.66
N ASN A 79 -3.51 9.18 0.33
CA ASN A 79 -3.19 9.66 -1.00
C ASN A 79 -1.70 9.93 -1.24
N LYS A 80 -1.29 9.80 -2.49
CA LYS A 80 -0.09 10.42 -3.04
C LYS A 80 -0.47 11.09 -4.35
N ASN A 81 -0.71 12.40 -4.30
CA ASN A 81 -1.35 13.15 -5.39
C ASN A 81 -2.75 12.58 -5.70
N SER A 82 -3.02 12.20 -6.95
CA SER A 82 -4.26 11.57 -7.43
C SER A 82 -4.35 10.07 -7.11
N ASP A 83 -3.22 9.43 -6.78
CA ASP A 83 -3.18 8.01 -6.42
C ASP A 83 -3.62 7.79 -4.97
N CYS A 84 -4.27 6.66 -4.70
CA CYS A 84 -4.66 6.22 -3.37
C CYS A 84 -4.00 4.88 -3.03
N ASN A 85 -3.26 4.84 -1.91
CA ASN A 85 -2.67 3.62 -1.37
C ASN A 85 -3.60 3.00 -0.34
N ILE A 86 -3.67 1.67 -0.31
CA ILE A 86 -4.48 0.92 0.65
C ILE A 86 -3.70 -0.31 1.08
N GLY A 87 -3.42 -0.41 2.38
CA GLY A 87 -2.86 -1.62 2.97
C GLY A 87 -3.94 -2.36 3.76
N PHE A 88 -3.95 -3.69 3.65
CA PHE A 88 -4.74 -4.61 4.47
C PHE A 88 -3.81 -5.57 5.21
N TRP A 89 -4.01 -5.82 6.50
CA TRP A 89 -3.19 -6.75 7.28
C TRP A 89 -4.03 -7.64 8.17
N ALA A 90 -3.54 -8.88 8.31
CA ALA A 90 -4.13 -9.93 9.12
C ALA A 90 -3.30 -10.15 10.40
N ARG A 91 -3.93 -10.70 11.45
CA ARG A 91 -3.28 -10.95 12.75
C ARG A 91 -2.42 -12.20 12.70
N ASP A 92 -2.94 -13.23 12.04
CA ASP A 92 -2.33 -14.55 11.96
C ASP A 92 -1.91 -14.93 10.55
N LYS A 93 -1.06 -15.96 10.44
CA LYS A 93 -0.57 -16.46 9.16
C LYS A 93 -1.70 -17.06 8.31
N ASP A 94 -2.61 -17.81 8.92
CA ASP A 94 -3.73 -18.46 8.24
C ASP A 94 -4.75 -17.44 7.71
N GLU A 95 -5.06 -16.41 8.51
CA GLU A 95 -5.83 -15.24 8.08
C GLU A 95 -5.16 -14.51 6.91
N TRP A 96 -3.83 -14.34 6.94
CA TRP A 96 -3.08 -13.73 5.85
C TRP A 96 -3.10 -14.56 4.56
N ASP A 97 -2.96 -15.89 4.67
CA ASP A 97 -3.05 -16.81 3.53
C ASP A 97 -4.42 -16.77 2.86
N TRP A 98 -5.49 -16.68 3.66
CA TRP A 98 -6.83 -16.40 3.16
C TRP A 98 -6.92 -15.01 2.53
N LEU A 99 -6.44 -13.97 3.21
CA LEU A 99 -6.52 -12.58 2.77
C LEU A 99 -5.85 -12.35 1.41
N ARG A 100 -4.63 -12.88 1.21
CA ARG A 100 -3.91 -12.75 -0.07
C ARG A 100 -4.54 -13.56 -1.19
N SER A 101 -5.30 -14.62 -0.86
CA SER A 101 -6.06 -15.41 -1.84
C SER A 101 -7.40 -14.76 -2.20
N PHE A 102 -8.03 -14.09 -1.24
CA PHE A 102 -9.32 -13.42 -1.39
C PHE A 102 -9.18 -12.06 -2.07
N LEU A 103 -8.33 -11.17 -1.53
CA LEU A 103 -8.10 -9.83 -2.07
C LEU A 103 -7.19 -9.90 -3.30
N THR A 104 -7.80 -10.20 -4.44
CA THR A 104 -7.21 -10.00 -5.76
C THR A 104 -7.46 -8.58 -6.25
N VAL A 105 -6.78 -8.16 -7.32
CA VAL A 105 -7.07 -6.89 -8.00
C VAL A 105 -8.53 -6.84 -8.47
N LYS A 106 -9.05 -7.97 -8.97
CA LYS A 106 -10.45 -8.09 -9.37
C LYS A 106 -11.39 -7.89 -8.18
N GLU A 107 -11.09 -8.53 -7.05
CA GLU A 107 -11.94 -8.46 -5.88
C GLU A 107 -11.96 -7.06 -5.25
N VAL A 108 -10.82 -6.39 -5.16
CA VAL A 108 -10.78 -4.99 -4.69
C VAL A 108 -11.62 -4.08 -5.60
N ARG A 109 -11.59 -4.28 -6.91
CA ARG A 109 -12.46 -3.54 -7.84
C ARG A 109 -13.94 -3.83 -7.60
N ASN A 110 -14.30 -5.09 -7.35
CA ASN A 110 -15.68 -5.46 -7.01
C ASN A 110 -16.14 -4.79 -5.70
N LEU A 111 -15.28 -4.78 -4.68
CA LEU A 111 -15.60 -4.19 -3.38
C LEU A 111 -15.71 -2.66 -3.43
N LEU A 112 -14.88 -2.00 -4.26
CA LEU A 112 -14.99 -0.56 -4.54
C LEU A 112 -16.33 -0.21 -5.20
N ASP A 113 -16.92 -1.13 -5.97
CA ASP A 113 -18.23 -0.96 -6.61
C ASP A 113 -18.29 0.37 -7.40
N LYS A 114 -19.25 1.25 -7.08
CA LYS A 114 -19.43 2.55 -7.77
C LYS A 114 -18.28 3.52 -7.58
N GLU A 115 -17.46 3.35 -6.56
CA GLU A 115 -16.25 4.18 -6.34
C GLU A 115 -15.10 3.76 -7.26
N CYS A 116 -15.19 2.60 -7.92
CA CYS A 116 -14.17 2.17 -8.88
C CYS A 116 -14.25 3.01 -10.17
N ASN A 117 -13.33 3.96 -10.33
CA ASN A 117 -13.27 4.85 -11.49
C ASN A 117 -12.67 4.23 -12.77
N GLY A 118 -12.41 2.91 -12.77
CA GLY A 118 -11.81 2.20 -13.91
C GLY A 118 -10.28 2.35 -14.03
N GLY A 119 -9.63 3.05 -13.10
CA GLY A 119 -8.18 3.21 -13.06
C GLY A 119 -7.41 1.89 -12.92
N ALA A 120 -6.12 1.95 -13.24
CA ALA A 120 -5.21 0.84 -13.00
C ALA A 120 -5.04 0.62 -11.49
N VAL A 121 -5.03 -0.65 -11.07
CA VAL A 121 -4.85 -1.06 -9.68
C VAL A 121 -3.62 -1.95 -9.62
N ASP A 122 -2.59 -1.49 -8.93
CA ASP A 122 -1.42 -2.32 -8.67
C ASP A 122 -1.57 -3.04 -7.33
N ARG A 123 -1.11 -4.29 -7.25
CA ARG A 123 -1.17 -5.13 -6.04
C ARG A 123 0.21 -5.71 -5.74
N PHE A 124 0.60 -5.73 -4.47
CA PHE A 124 1.77 -6.47 -4.00
C PHE A 124 1.59 -6.91 -2.54
N GLU A 125 2.46 -7.80 -2.08
CA GLU A 125 2.40 -8.38 -0.73
C GLU A 125 3.59 -7.93 0.11
N ILE A 126 3.35 -7.67 1.40
CA ILE A 126 4.39 -7.33 2.37
C ILE A 126 4.41 -8.42 3.44
N GLN A 127 5.13 -9.50 3.15
CA GLN A 127 5.11 -10.72 3.94
C GLN A 127 5.51 -10.49 5.41
N GLY A 128 6.52 -9.64 5.65
CA GLY A 128 7.04 -9.36 7.00
C GLY A 128 6.01 -8.77 7.97
N VAL A 129 4.94 -8.17 7.46
CA VAL A 129 3.83 -7.63 8.27
C VAL A 129 2.48 -8.24 7.91
N ARG A 130 2.47 -9.36 7.16
CA ARG A 130 1.25 -10.07 6.75
C ARG A 130 0.23 -9.15 6.06
N ALA A 131 0.72 -8.31 5.15
CA ALA A 131 -0.10 -7.34 4.46
C ALA A 131 -0.24 -7.61 2.96
N VAL A 132 -1.39 -7.21 2.41
CA VAL A 132 -1.66 -7.08 0.97
C VAL A 132 -1.90 -5.60 0.71
N HIS A 133 -1.16 -5.04 -0.25
CA HIS A 133 -1.20 -3.61 -0.56
C HIS A 133 -1.71 -3.38 -1.97
N PHE A 134 -2.54 -2.34 -2.12
CA PHE A 134 -3.08 -1.87 -3.37
C PHE A 134 -2.73 -0.41 -3.62
N LEU A 135 -2.40 -0.07 -4.85
CA LEU A 135 -2.28 1.29 -5.33
C LEU A 135 -3.35 1.52 -6.39
N LEU A 136 -4.37 2.31 -6.04
CA LEU A 136 -5.41 2.75 -6.97
C LEU A 136 -4.89 3.98 -7.71
N ARG A 137 -4.58 3.84 -9.00
CA ARG A 137 -4.04 4.94 -9.81
C ARG A 137 -5.12 5.92 -10.21
N ASP A 138 -4.82 7.20 -10.05
CA ASP A 138 -5.72 8.31 -10.37
C ASP A 138 -7.13 8.18 -9.75
N HIS A 139 -7.23 7.50 -8.60
CA HIS A 139 -8.51 7.21 -7.93
C HIS A 139 -9.18 8.47 -7.39
N LEU A 140 -8.38 9.46 -6.97
CA LEU A 140 -8.85 10.70 -6.36
C LEU A 140 -9.01 11.83 -7.39
N ASP A 141 -9.24 11.47 -8.66
CA ASP A 141 -9.46 12.39 -9.77
C ASP A 141 -8.35 13.44 -9.86
N ARG A 142 -8.68 14.75 -9.77
CA ARG A 142 -7.71 15.85 -9.87
C ARG A 142 -6.99 16.15 -8.55
N GLY A 143 -7.11 15.25 -7.57
CA GLY A 143 -6.52 15.39 -6.24
C GLY A 143 -7.18 16.49 -5.40
N VAL A 144 -6.44 16.96 -4.40
CA VAL A 144 -7.00 17.75 -3.29
C VAL A 144 -7.62 19.07 -3.70
N ASN A 145 -7.15 19.67 -4.80
CA ASN A 145 -7.56 21.00 -5.21
C ASN A 145 -8.85 21.03 -6.05
N SER A 146 -9.35 19.88 -6.50
CA SER A 146 -10.57 19.80 -7.33
C SER A 146 -11.22 18.42 -7.22
N PRO A 147 -11.73 18.05 -6.02
CA PRO A 147 -12.31 16.74 -5.82
C PRO A 147 -13.71 16.62 -6.43
N SER A 148 -14.02 15.43 -6.94
CA SER A 148 -15.35 14.99 -7.35
C SER A 148 -16.04 14.08 -6.31
N SER A 149 -15.30 13.66 -5.28
CA SER A 149 -15.77 12.79 -4.18
C SER A 149 -15.52 13.44 -2.81
N TYR A 150 -16.21 12.95 -1.77
CA TYR A 150 -16.07 13.41 -0.39
C TYR A 150 -14.72 12.99 0.24
N ASP A 151 -14.13 11.87 -0.17
CA ASP A 151 -12.83 11.41 0.35
C ASP A 151 -11.66 11.97 -0.45
N VAL A 152 -11.44 13.28 -0.31
CA VAL A 152 -10.43 14.04 -1.06
C VAL A 152 -8.99 13.60 -0.78
N LEU A 153 -8.75 12.98 0.38
CA LEU A 153 -7.41 12.57 0.85
C LEU A 153 -7.18 11.06 0.80
N GLY A 154 -8.16 10.29 0.32
CA GLY A 154 -8.11 8.82 0.32
C GLY A 154 -8.03 8.22 1.74
N LYS A 155 -8.49 8.93 2.77
CA LYS A 155 -8.37 8.51 4.18
C LYS A 155 -9.50 7.57 4.61
N LEU A 156 -10.60 7.55 3.88
CA LEU A 156 -11.78 6.76 4.17
C LEU A 156 -11.88 5.51 3.29
N VAL A 157 -11.15 5.42 2.17
CA VAL A 157 -11.21 4.27 1.24
C VAL A 157 -10.98 2.92 1.95
N ALA A 158 -10.01 2.84 2.85
CA ALA A 158 -9.78 1.62 3.64
C ALA A 158 -11.00 1.25 4.49
N GLU A 159 -11.62 2.22 5.17
CA GLU A 159 -12.78 1.96 6.02
C GLU A 159 -14.01 1.63 5.20
N TYR A 160 -14.20 2.30 4.06
CA TYR A 160 -15.25 1.99 3.10
C TYR A 160 -15.17 0.53 2.64
N LEU A 161 -13.97 0.04 2.31
CA LEU A 161 -13.73 -1.35 1.94
C LEU A 161 -13.89 -2.31 3.12
N ARG A 162 -13.43 -1.93 4.31
CA ARG A 162 -13.62 -2.73 5.54
C ARG A 162 -15.10 -2.91 5.90
N CYS A 163 -15.96 -1.94 5.63
CA CYS A 163 -17.39 -2.05 5.89
C CYS A 163 -18.13 -2.98 4.92
N LYS A 164 -17.51 -3.41 3.81
CA LYS A 164 -18.17 -4.27 2.82
C LYS A 164 -18.43 -5.66 3.41
N PRO A 165 -19.66 -6.18 3.31
CA PRO A 165 -19.97 -7.53 3.76
C PRO A 165 -19.35 -8.54 2.80
N VAL A 166 -18.55 -9.47 3.34
CA VAL A 166 -17.89 -10.54 2.57
C VAL A 166 -18.07 -11.89 3.28
N ALA A 167 -17.89 -12.98 2.56
CA ALA A 167 -17.95 -14.33 3.11
C ALA A 167 -16.66 -14.64 3.87
N ILE A 168 -16.66 -14.44 5.19
CA ILE A 168 -15.51 -14.69 6.08
C ILE A 168 -15.60 -16.12 6.64
N PRO A 169 -14.52 -16.92 6.61
CA PRO A 169 -14.49 -18.22 7.29
C PRO A 169 -14.86 -18.11 8.77
N SER A 170 -15.85 -18.91 9.23
CA SER A 170 -16.38 -18.83 10.61
C SER A 170 -15.29 -18.91 11.67
N LYS A 171 -14.30 -19.79 11.44
CA LYS A 171 -13.15 -19.98 12.34
C LYS A 171 -12.33 -18.71 12.59
N PHE A 172 -12.34 -17.73 11.69
CA PHE A 172 -11.64 -16.46 11.88
C PHE A 172 -12.45 -15.47 12.72
N LEU A 173 -13.79 -15.50 12.60
CA LEU A 173 -14.67 -14.71 13.46
C LEU A 173 -14.67 -15.24 14.90
N GLU A 174 -14.61 -16.57 15.07
CA GLU A 174 -14.52 -17.25 16.38
C GLU A 174 -13.24 -16.90 17.16
N LYS A 175 -12.15 -16.52 16.47
CA LYS A 175 -10.92 -16.00 17.11
C LYS A 175 -11.11 -14.60 17.71
N GLY A 176 -12.22 -13.92 17.40
CA GLY A 176 -12.55 -12.57 17.85
C GLY A 176 -12.47 -11.54 16.73
N THR A 177 -13.25 -10.47 16.88
CA THR A 177 -13.37 -9.37 15.93
C THR A 177 -12.60 -8.12 16.37
N ILE A 178 -12.35 -7.20 15.44
CA ILE A 178 -11.64 -5.93 15.64
C ILE A 178 -12.51 -4.71 15.29
#